data_AF-A0A2J8S2Z3-F1
#
_entry.id   AF-A0A2J8S2Z3-F1
#
_cell.length_a   1.000
_cell.length_b   1.000
_cell.length_c   1.000
_cell.angle_alpha   90.00
_cell.angle_beta   90.00
_cell.angle_gamma   90.00
#
_symmetry.space_group_name_H-M   'P 1'
#
loop_
_entity.id
_entity.type
_entity.pdbx_description
1 polymer ?
#
loop_
_entity_poly.entity_id
_entity_poly.type
_entity_poly.pdbx_seq_one_letter_code
_entity_poly.pdbx_strand_id
1 'polypeptide(L)'
;MGRHCGYLALVSALACGADWVFLPESPPEEGWEEQMCVKLSENRARKKRLNIIIVAEGAIDTQNKPITSEKIKELVVTQLGYDTRVTILGHVQRGGTPSAFDRILASRMGVEAVIALL
;
A
#
# COMPACT_ATOMS: atom_id res chain seq x y z
N MET A 1 -0.13 1.66 -8.03
CA MET A 1 1.04 1.00 -8.63
C MET A 1 1.40 -0.24 -7.85
N GLY A 2 2.23 -1.11 -8.45
CA GLY A 2 2.49 -2.45 -7.92
C GLY A 2 1.44 -3.48 -8.36
N ARG A 3 0.96 -3.39 -9.61
CA ARG A 3 -0.12 -4.19 -10.21
C ARG A 3 -0.19 -5.65 -9.73
N HIS A 4 0.92 -6.36 -9.78
CA HIS A 4 1.01 -7.78 -9.38
C HIS A 4 1.86 -8.01 -8.13
N CYS A 5 2.34 -6.95 -7.48
CA CYS A 5 3.22 -7.06 -6.33
C CYS A 5 2.98 -5.94 -5.32
N GLY A 6 2.68 -6.32 -4.08
CA GLY A 6 2.47 -5.46 -2.93
C GLY A 6 3.74 -4.86 -2.33
N TYR A 7 4.93 -5.12 -2.87
CA TYR A 7 6.21 -4.65 -2.33
C TYR A 7 6.21 -3.14 -2.01
N LEU A 8 5.75 -2.30 -2.95
CA LEU A 8 5.66 -0.85 -2.71
C LEU A 8 4.73 -0.50 -1.57
N ALA A 9 3.56 -1.15 -1.49
CA ALA A 9 2.58 -0.92 -0.43
C ALA A 9 3.12 -1.38 0.93
N LEU A 10 3.76 -2.55 1.00
CA LEU A 10 4.35 -3.10 2.21
C LEU A 10 5.49 -2.24 2.75
N VAL A 11 6.46 -1.87 1.90
CA VAL A 11 7.59 -1.03 2.31
C VAL A 11 7.10 0.36 2.71
N SER A 12 6.13 0.93 1.98
CA SER A 12 5.51 2.21 2.36
C SER A 12 4.78 2.11 3.70
N ALA A 13 4.07 1.01 3.97
CA ALA A 13 3.37 0.81 5.22
C ALA A 13 4.33 0.73 6.41
N LEU A 14 5.44 0.01 6.23
CA LEU A 14 6.50 -0.10 7.24
C LEU A 14 7.16 1.27 7.50
N ALA A 15 7.52 2.00 6.43
CA ALA A 15 8.19 3.30 6.54
C ALA A 15 7.30 4.39 7.15
N CYS A 16 6.01 4.40 6.82
CA CYS A 16 5.06 5.42 7.27
C CYS A 16 4.33 5.07 8.58
N GLY A 17 4.48 3.84 9.09
CA GLY A 17 3.71 3.37 10.25
C GLY A 17 2.20 3.30 9.97
N ALA A 18 1.84 2.75 8.80
CA ALA A 18 0.45 2.57 8.40
C ALA A 18 -0.29 1.64 9.37
N ASP A 19 -1.56 1.95 9.62
CA ASP A 19 -2.43 1.20 10.53
C ASP A 19 -2.94 -0.09 9.89
N TRP A 20 -3.09 -0.08 8.56
CA TRP A 20 -3.53 -1.22 7.77
C TRP A 20 -2.96 -1.15 6.36
N VAL A 21 -2.68 -2.32 5.77
CA VAL A 21 -2.19 -2.43 4.39
C VAL A 21 -2.90 -3.58 3.66
N PHE A 22 -3.29 -3.34 2.42
CA PHE A 22 -3.84 -4.38 1.54
C PHE A 22 -2.81 -4.77 0.48
N LEU A 23 -2.51 -6.06 0.40
CA LEU A 23 -1.49 -6.64 -0.47
C LEU A 23 -2.10 -7.78 -1.31
N PRO A 24 -1.78 -7.91 -2.61
CA PRO A 24 -2.22 -9.06 -3.41
C PRO A 24 -1.69 -10.39 -2.90
N GLU A 25 -0.49 -10.42 -2.30
CA GLU A 25 0.16 -11.64 -1.84
C GLU A 25 -0.42 -12.19 -0.52
N SER A 26 -1.11 -11.34 0.24
CA SER A 26 -1.76 -11.71 1.49
C SER A 26 -3.17 -11.10 1.52
N PRO A 27 -4.12 -11.67 0.74
CA PRO A 27 -5.51 -11.23 0.77
C PRO A 27 -6.07 -11.28 2.19
N PRO A 28 -6.88 -10.31 2.60
CA PRO A 28 -7.43 -10.28 3.94
C PRO A 28 -8.47 -11.40 4.14
N GLU A 29 -8.57 -11.92 5.37
CA GLU A 29 -9.56 -12.93 5.75
C GLU A 29 -11.00 -12.40 5.64
N GLU A 30 -11.98 -13.31 5.64
CA GLU A 30 -13.38 -12.91 5.72
C GLU A 30 -13.65 -12.13 7.01
N GLY A 31 -14.45 -11.06 6.93
CA GLY A 31 -14.71 -10.19 8.07
C GLY A 31 -13.59 -9.18 8.38
N TRP A 32 -12.62 -9.01 7.47
CA TRP A 32 -11.58 -7.99 7.62
C TRP A 32 -12.13 -6.58 7.81
N GLU A 33 -13.33 -6.28 7.27
CA GLU A 33 -13.97 -4.99 7.43
C GLU A 33 -14.15 -4.61 8.90
N GLU A 34 -14.64 -5.57 9.71
CA GLU A 34 -14.85 -5.38 11.15
C GLU A 34 -13.52 -5.32 11.89
N GLN A 35 -12.60 -6.25 11.60
CA GLN A 35 -11.27 -6.28 12.23
C GLN A 35 -10.51 -4.96 12.00
N MET A 36 -10.55 -4.43 10.79
CA MET A 36 -9.96 -3.15 10.45
C MET A 36 -10.63 -2.02 11.24
N CYS A 37 -11.97 -2.01 11.32
CA CYS A 37 -12.71 -0.96 12.05
C CYS A 37 -12.38 -0.96 13.54
N VAL A 38 -12.29 -2.14 14.16
CA VAL A 38 -11.85 -2.31 15.55
C VAL A 38 -10.44 -1.75 15.72
N LYS A 39 -9.50 -2.14 14.86
CA LYS A 39 -8.11 -1.68 14.93
C LYS A 39 -7.97 -0.16 14.83
N LEU A 40 -8.69 0.45 13.88
CA LEU A 40 -8.69 1.91 13.69
C LEU A 40 -9.29 2.65 14.90
N SER A 41 -10.33 2.07 15.51
CA SER A 41 -10.97 2.62 16.71
C SER A 41 -10.05 2.56 17.93
N GLU A 42 -9.36 1.43 18.13
CA GLU A 42 -8.37 1.26 19.19
C GLU A 42 -7.23 2.27 19.06
N ASN A 43 -6.70 2.47 17.85
CA ASN A 43 -5.63 3.42 17.61
C ASN A 43 -6.05 4.85 17.97
N ARG A 44 -7.29 5.21 17.67
CA ARG A 44 -7.84 6.52 18.05
C ARG A 44 -8.09 6.65 19.55
N ALA A 45 -8.57 5.59 20.21
CA ALA A 45 -8.70 5.53 21.67
C ALA A 45 -7.34 5.69 22.37
N ARG A 46 -6.26 5.17 21.76
CA ARG A 46 -4.86 5.37 22.18
C ARG A 46 -4.30 6.76 21.83
N LYS A 47 -5.17 7.71 21.46
CA LYS A 47 -4.83 9.09 21.09
C LYS A 47 -4.01 9.25 19.80
N LYS A 48 -3.93 8.22 18.94
CA LYS A 48 -3.40 8.39 17.58
C LYS A 48 -4.40 9.25 16.79
N ARG A 49 -3.96 10.41 16.30
CA ARG A 49 -4.84 11.38 15.61
C ARG A 49 -5.02 11.07 14.13
N LEU A 50 -4.05 10.39 13.53
CA LEU A 50 -4.01 10.09 12.11
C LEU A 50 -4.02 8.58 11.91
N ASN A 51 -4.93 8.13 11.05
CA ASN A 51 -5.00 6.76 10.59
C ASN A 51 -4.57 6.73 9.12
N ILE A 52 -3.62 5.86 8.78
CA ILE A 52 -3.11 5.69 7.42
C ILE A 52 -3.42 4.27 6.97
N ILE A 53 -4.16 4.14 5.88
CA ILE A 53 -4.47 2.88 5.24
C ILE A 53 -3.82 2.91 3.86
N ILE A 54 -3.02 1.90 3.54
CA ILE A 54 -2.34 1.78 2.23
C ILE A 54 -2.97 0.64 1.44
N VAL A 55 -3.33 0.92 0.20
CA VAL A 55 -3.98 -0.04 -0.70
C VAL A 55 -3.09 -0.26 -1.91
N ALA A 56 -2.62 -1.49 -2.12
CA ALA A 56 -1.92 -1.85 -3.35
C ALA A 56 -2.86 -1.79 -4.55
N GLU A 57 -2.35 -1.50 -5.75
CA GLU A 57 -3.17 -1.48 -6.98
C GLU A 57 -3.77 -2.86 -7.30
N GLY A 58 -3.05 -3.92 -6.96
CA GLY A 58 -3.51 -5.30 -7.11
C GLY A 58 -4.25 -5.83 -5.89
N ALA A 59 -4.70 -4.99 -4.95
CA ALA A 59 -5.39 -5.48 -3.75
C ALA A 59 -6.66 -6.28 -4.12
N ILE A 60 -6.73 -7.50 -3.61
CA ILE A 60 -7.83 -8.46 -3.85
C ILE A 60 -8.24 -9.13 -2.55
N ASP A 61 -9.48 -9.63 -2.52
CA ASP A 61 -9.96 -10.53 -1.46
C ASP A 61 -9.65 -12.01 -1.77
N THR A 62 -10.01 -12.90 -0.85
CA THR A 62 -9.86 -14.36 -1.01
C THR A 62 -10.66 -14.94 -2.19
N GLN A 63 -11.65 -14.20 -2.71
CA GLN A 63 -12.46 -14.55 -3.88
C GLN A 63 -11.94 -13.90 -5.18
N ASN A 64 -10.74 -13.32 -5.17
CA ASN A 64 -10.14 -12.56 -6.29
C ASN A 64 -10.94 -11.33 -6.73
N LYS A 65 -11.83 -10.80 -5.89
CA LYS A 65 -12.50 -9.52 -6.16
C LYS A 65 -11.59 -8.37 -5.76
N PRO A 66 -11.50 -7.32 -6.57
CA PRO A 66 -10.65 -6.17 -6.26
C PRO A 66 -11.17 -5.42 -5.05
N ILE A 67 -10.25 -5.04 -4.15
CA ILE A 67 -10.53 -4.16 -3.02
C ILE A 67 -10.13 -2.74 -3.42
N THR A 68 -11.11 -1.86 -3.59
CA THR A 68 -10.88 -0.47 -4.03
C THR A 68 -10.73 0.49 -2.85
N SER A 69 -10.01 1.59 -3.07
CA SER A 69 -9.88 2.68 -2.10
C SER A 69 -11.23 3.31 -1.74
N GLU A 70 -12.15 3.36 -2.69
CA GLU A 70 -13.50 3.90 -2.53
C GLU A 70 -14.33 3.01 -1.59
N LYS A 71 -14.29 1.68 -1.76
CA LYS A 71 -14.96 0.73 -0.85
C LYS A 71 -14.48 0.93 0.59
N ILE A 72 -13.16 1.06 0.77
CA ILE A 72 -12.56 1.27 2.10
C ILE A 72 -12.99 2.61 2.68
N LYS A 73 -13.00 3.69 1.90
CA LYS A 73 -13.45 5.01 2.33
C LYS A 73 -14.90 4.95 2.81
N GLU A 74 -15.80 4.40 1.99
CA GLU A 74 -17.23 4.27 2.33
C GLU A 74 -17.44 3.47 3.61
N LEU A 75 -16.71 2.36 3.76
CA LEU A 75 -16.74 1.53 4.96
C LEU A 75 -16.34 2.32 6.21
N VAL A 76 -15.19 3.01 6.17
CA VAL A 76 -14.68 3.77 7.32
C VAL A 76 -15.60 4.95 7.68
N VAL A 77 -16.14 5.66 6.68
CA VAL A 77 -17.09 6.75 6.90
C VAL A 77 -18.39 6.23 7.52
N THR A 78 -18.92 5.11 7.01
CA THR A 78 -20.22 4.57 7.46
C THR A 78 -20.12 3.93 8.84
N GLN A 79 -19.08 3.14 9.09
CA GLN A 79 -18.94 2.38 10.35
C GLN A 79 -18.34 3.20 11.48
N LEU A 80 -17.38 4.09 11.18
CA LEU A 80 -16.63 4.83 12.21
C LEU A 80 -16.93 6.33 12.24
N GLY A 81 -17.58 6.88 11.21
CA GLY A 81 -17.84 8.32 11.12
C GLY A 81 -16.59 9.17 10.94
N TYR A 82 -15.47 8.59 10.48
CA TYR A 82 -14.20 9.30 10.33
C TYR A 82 -14.14 10.01 8.97
N ASP A 83 -13.77 11.30 8.97
CA ASP A 83 -13.46 12.02 7.72
C ASP A 83 -12.25 11.36 7.04
N THR A 84 -12.53 10.69 5.92
CA THR A 84 -11.56 9.84 5.22
C THR A 84 -11.32 10.38 3.83
N ARG A 85 -10.05 10.64 3.49
CA ARG A 85 -9.64 11.15 2.18
C ARG A 85 -8.82 10.11 1.43
N VAL A 86 -9.20 9.88 0.18
CA VAL A 86 -8.47 9.00 -0.73
C VAL A 86 -7.45 9.84 -1.50
N THR A 87 -6.22 9.35 -1.59
CA THR A 87 -5.15 9.96 -2.40
C THR A 87 -4.55 8.89 -3.31
N ILE A 88 -4.70 9.07 -4.62
CA ILE A 88 -4.16 8.17 -5.63
C ILE A 88 -2.90 8.82 -6.21
N LEU A 89 -1.73 8.25 -5.91
CA LEU A 89 -0.44 8.79 -6.34
C LEU A 89 -0.26 8.77 -7.88
N GLY A 90 -0.86 7.79 -8.56
CA GLY A 90 -0.80 7.68 -10.03
C GLY A 90 0.63 7.64 -10.58
N HIS A 91 0.84 8.35 -11.69
CA HIS A 91 2.09 8.36 -12.47
C HIS A 91 3.27 9.06 -11.77
N VAL A 92 3.03 9.80 -10.69
CA VAL A 92 4.10 10.44 -9.91
C VAL A 92 5.12 9.40 -9.41
N GLN A 93 4.67 8.16 -9.18
CA GLN A 93 5.52 7.03 -8.77
C GLN A 93 6.47 6.50 -9.86
N ARG A 94 6.31 6.91 -11.14
CA ARG A 94 7.21 6.52 -12.25
C ARG A 94 8.17 7.64 -12.65
N GLY A 95 7.86 8.88 -12.28
CA GLY A 95 8.63 10.05 -12.67
C GLY A 95 9.70 10.42 -11.65
N GLY A 96 10.43 11.50 -11.94
CA GLY A 96 11.48 12.04 -11.08
C GLY A 96 12.88 11.48 -11.39
N THR A 97 13.88 12.03 -10.73
CA THR A 97 15.27 11.56 -10.87
C THR A 97 15.48 10.33 -9.98
N PRO A 98 16.14 9.25 -10.47
CA PRO A 98 16.37 8.05 -9.67
C PRO A 98 17.07 8.33 -8.34
N SER A 99 16.75 7.54 -7.33
CA SER A 99 17.38 7.63 -6.01
C SER A 99 18.87 7.27 -6.07
N ALA A 100 19.65 7.60 -5.03
CA ALA A 100 21.05 7.21 -4.97
C ALA A 100 21.23 5.68 -5.06
N PHE A 101 20.33 4.92 -4.44
CA PHE A 101 20.32 3.46 -4.50
C PHE A 101 20.09 2.96 -5.93
N ASP A 102 19.06 3.47 -6.60
CA ASP A 102 18.72 3.06 -7.97
C ASP A 102 19.84 3.39 -8.95
N ARG A 103 20.49 4.56 -8.81
CA ARG A 103 21.63 4.94 -9.67
C ARG A 103 22.79 3.97 -9.54
N ILE A 104 23.21 3.67 -8.30
CA ILE A 104 24.34 2.76 -8.05
C ILE A 104 24.01 1.35 -8.54
N LEU A 105 22.81 0.85 -8.25
CA LEU A 105 22.37 -0.47 -8.67
C LEU A 105 22.30 -0.57 -10.20
N ALA A 106 21.66 0.39 -10.87
CA ALA A 106 21.55 0.40 -12.32
C ALA A 106 22.91 0.48 -13.01
N SER A 107 23.85 1.30 -12.50
CA SER A 107 25.21 1.35 -13.04
C SER A 107 25.95 0.02 -12.91
N ARG A 108 25.84 -0.66 -11.76
CA ARG A 108 26.47 -1.98 -11.56
C ARG A 108 25.87 -3.04 -12.46
N MET A 109 24.54 -3.11 -12.54
CA MET A 109 23.84 -4.05 -13.41
C MET A 109 24.16 -3.79 -14.88
N GLY A 110 24.30 -2.52 -15.30
CA GLY A 110 24.67 -2.16 -16.65
C GLY A 110 26.07 -2.63 -17.04
N VAL A 111 27.06 -2.50 -16.15
CA VAL A 111 28.41 -3.04 -16.39
C VAL A 111 28.39 -4.56 -16.51
N GLU A 112 27.72 -5.24 -15.57
CA GLU A 112 27.64 -6.71 -15.56
C GLU A 112 26.91 -7.26 -16.79
N ALA A 113 25.86 -6.58 -17.25
CA ALA A 113 25.14 -6.99 -18.46
C ALA A 113 26.03 -6.98 -19.71
N VAL A 114 27.00 -6.06 -19.81
CA VAL A 114 27.98 -6.04 -20.91
C VAL A 114 28.97 -7.18 -20.76
N ILE A 115 29.48 -7.42 -19.55
CA ILE A 115 30.42 -8.53 -19.28
C ILE A 115 29.77 -9.88 -19.59
N ALA A 116 28.50 -10.08 -19.22
CA ALA A 116 27.78 -11.32 -19.43
C ALA A 116 27.50 -11.65 -20.91
N LEU A 117 27.64 -10.68 -21.82
CA LEU A 117 27.48 -10.87 -23.27
C LEU A 117 28.80 -11.21 -23.98
N LEU A 118 29.95 -11.00 -23.33
CA LEU A 118 31.30 -11.31 -23.85
C LEU A 118 31.70 -12.74 -23.50
#